data_AF-A0A2T6ZUC8-F1
#
_entry.id   AF-A0A2T6ZUC8-F1
#
_cell.length_a   1.000
_cell.length_b   1.000
_cell.length_c   1.000
_cell.angle_alpha   90.00
_cell.angle_beta   90.00
_cell.angle_gamma   90.00
#
_symmetry.space_group_name_H-M   'P 1'
#
loop_
_entity.id
_entity.type
_entity.pdbx_description
1 polymer ?
#
loop_
_entity_poly.entity_id
_entity_poly.type
_entity_poly.pdbx_seq_one_letter_code
_entity_poly.pdbx_strand_id
1 'polypeptide(L)'
;MSPPLDRSPWRDTYIYASDNRSTVLGGFWVAEGVTNANLYSMLEIFCLFTDTFDLRDSGERLVERDGQPLKPGDYYIFTARSITVTDEVALTRTPSLPSGTRVTPFSDAVRQRDRRCVITGRPARLAHLDCWDTFEATHIFPLAYEEYWNDFGYHRWITVPPANESDGTINSVQNGILLDSDIQCLFDSYTLAINPDDNYKIVCFAPNTLDFNIAGRHLDQTFLDNPHRPVDQVLRWHFRQAVLINMRGAGEACFETDFPPGSDMIGEIMSGAKAAEKMEFELFTRFNAMEDRA
;
A
#
# COMPACT_ATOMS: atom_id res chain seq x y z
N MET A 1 23.24 -17.72 0.91
CA MET A 1 21.82 -17.30 0.91
C MET A 1 21.60 -16.49 -0.35
N SER A 2 20.59 -16.85 -1.15
CA SER A 2 20.14 -15.99 -2.26
C SER A 2 19.59 -14.68 -1.68
N PRO A 3 19.75 -13.54 -2.36
CA PRO A 3 19.09 -12.31 -1.93
C PRO A 3 17.57 -12.52 -1.88
N PRO A 4 16.85 -11.82 -0.99
CA PRO A 4 15.40 -11.89 -0.93
C PRO A 4 14.80 -11.44 -2.27
N LEU A 5 13.71 -12.09 -2.68
CA LEU A 5 12.99 -11.81 -3.92
C LEU A 5 12.51 -10.35 -3.92
N ASP A 6 12.86 -9.54 -4.92
CA ASP A 6 12.31 -8.18 -5.09
C ASP A 6 11.05 -8.20 -5.99
N ARG A 7 10.53 -7.02 -6.34
CA ARG A 7 9.29 -6.89 -7.14
C ARG A 7 9.52 -6.99 -8.65
N SER A 8 10.77 -7.01 -9.10
CA SER A 8 11.11 -7.03 -10.53
C SER A 8 10.66 -8.27 -11.32
N PRO A 9 10.59 -9.50 -10.75
CA PRO A 9 10.38 -10.72 -11.53
C PRO A 9 9.03 -10.84 -12.24
N TRP A 10 8.01 -10.10 -11.80
CA TRP A 10 6.67 -10.14 -12.40
C TRP A 10 6.27 -8.84 -13.11
N ARG A 11 7.20 -7.89 -13.24
CA ARG A 11 6.96 -6.67 -14.01
C ARG A 11 6.83 -7.01 -15.48
N ASP A 12 5.97 -6.27 -16.15
CA ASP A 12 5.81 -6.31 -17.61
C ASP A 12 6.01 -4.93 -18.24
N THR A 13 6.27 -3.92 -17.42
CA THR A 13 6.48 -2.54 -17.81
C THR A 13 7.72 -1.98 -17.14
N TYR A 14 8.59 -1.36 -17.92
CA TYR A 14 9.89 -0.86 -17.48
C TYR A 14 10.08 0.59 -17.89
N ILE A 15 10.71 1.36 -17.00
CA ILE A 15 10.87 2.81 -17.12
C ILE A 15 12.35 3.14 -17.15
N TYR A 16 12.75 3.96 -18.12
CA TYR A 16 14.12 4.36 -18.34
C TYR A 16 14.23 5.88 -18.51
N ALA A 17 15.42 6.43 -18.27
CA ALA A 17 15.75 7.76 -18.76
C ALA A 17 16.05 7.70 -20.26
N SER A 18 15.67 8.73 -21.03
CA SER A 18 15.92 8.74 -22.48
C SER A 18 17.41 8.72 -22.85
N ASP A 19 18.26 9.30 -22.01
CA ASP A 19 19.72 9.39 -22.16
C ASP A 19 20.46 8.13 -21.67
N ASN A 20 19.79 7.28 -20.88
CA ASN A 20 20.30 6.00 -20.41
C ASN A 20 19.22 4.91 -20.50
N ARG A 21 19.13 4.30 -21.68
CA ARG A 21 18.17 3.22 -21.99
C ARG A 21 18.58 1.83 -21.46
N SER A 22 19.73 1.70 -20.80
CA SER A 22 20.21 0.42 -20.27
C SER A 22 19.96 0.24 -18.77
N THR A 23 19.68 1.33 -18.06
CA THR A 23 19.45 1.31 -16.61
C THR A 23 17.98 1.55 -16.31
N VAL A 24 17.32 0.55 -15.74
CA VAL A 24 15.93 0.64 -15.30
C VAL A 24 15.84 1.59 -14.10
N LEU A 25 15.04 2.65 -14.23
CA LEU A 25 14.70 3.54 -13.12
C LEU A 25 13.60 2.96 -12.23
N GLY A 26 12.70 2.20 -12.85
CA GLY A 26 11.59 1.55 -12.19
C GLY A 26 10.74 0.73 -13.15
N GLY A 27 9.65 0.15 -12.65
CA GLY A 27 8.73 -0.64 -13.45
C GLY A 27 7.67 -1.31 -12.59
N PHE A 28 6.64 -1.88 -13.20
CA PHE A 28 5.59 -2.58 -12.47
C PHE A 28 4.86 -3.55 -13.39
N TRP A 29 3.94 -4.31 -12.81
CA TRP A 29 2.96 -5.09 -13.55
C TRP A 29 1.74 -4.24 -13.84
N VAL A 30 1.38 -4.09 -15.12
CA VAL A 30 0.26 -3.25 -15.56
C VAL A 30 -1.03 -4.04 -15.44
N ALA A 31 -1.75 -3.78 -14.35
CA ALA A 31 -3.07 -4.32 -14.10
C ALA A 31 -4.15 -3.67 -14.99
N GLU A 32 -5.30 -4.34 -15.11
CA GLU A 32 -6.48 -3.78 -15.74
C GLU A 32 -6.86 -2.42 -15.11
N GLY A 33 -7.25 -1.46 -15.95
CA GLY A 33 -7.68 -0.13 -15.54
C GLY A 33 -6.55 0.89 -15.31
N VAL A 34 -5.28 0.47 -15.36
CA VAL A 34 -4.14 1.40 -15.38
C VAL A 34 -4.10 2.14 -16.72
N THR A 35 -3.99 3.46 -16.65
CA THR A 35 -3.98 4.36 -17.81
C THR A 35 -2.62 5.05 -17.98
N ASN A 36 -2.42 5.69 -19.14
CA ASN A 36 -1.23 6.53 -19.37
C ASN A 36 -1.13 7.64 -18.31
N ALA A 37 -2.23 8.33 -17.99
CA ALA A 37 -2.27 9.36 -16.95
C ALA A 37 -1.87 8.81 -15.57
N ASN A 38 -2.21 7.56 -15.26
CA ASN A 38 -1.75 6.92 -14.03
C ASN A 38 -0.22 6.76 -14.02
N LEU A 39 0.38 6.32 -15.13
CA LEU A 39 1.83 6.21 -15.23
C LEU A 39 2.53 7.54 -14.95
N TYR A 40 2.07 8.64 -15.57
CA TYR A 40 2.61 9.98 -15.29
C TYR A 40 2.56 10.33 -13.81
N SER A 41 1.40 10.17 -13.16
CA SER A 41 1.24 10.50 -11.74
C SER A 41 2.07 9.58 -10.83
N MET A 42 2.25 8.32 -11.18
CA MET A 42 3.11 7.39 -10.43
C MET A 42 4.60 7.71 -10.60
N LEU A 43 5.03 8.16 -11.77
CA LEU A 43 6.41 8.63 -11.98
C LEU A 43 6.71 9.86 -11.12
N GLU A 44 5.78 10.81 -11.03
CA GLU A 44 5.91 12.01 -10.18
C GLU A 44 6.06 11.68 -8.68
N ILE A 45 5.76 10.44 -8.25
CA ILE A 45 5.97 9.99 -6.88
C ILE A 45 7.43 9.66 -6.60
N PHE A 46 8.11 8.91 -7.48
CA PHE A 46 9.45 8.40 -7.22
C PHE A 46 10.56 9.03 -8.08
N CYS A 47 10.19 9.80 -9.11
CA CYS A 47 11.09 10.59 -9.93
C CYS A 47 10.93 12.08 -9.61
N LEU A 48 12.04 12.73 -9.29
CA LEU A 48 12.15 14.16 -9.09
C LEU A 48 12.56 14.81 -10.41
N PHE A 49 11.67 15.62 -10.95
CA PHE A 49 11.88 16.34 -12.20
C PHE A 49 12.23 17.80 -11.91
N THR A 50 13.22 18.33 -12.61
CA THR A 50 13.58 19.76 -12.55
C THR A 50 12.91 20.60 -13.64
N ASP A 51 12.14 19.95 -14.51
CA ASP A 51 11.37 20.53 -15.61
C ASP A 51 10.19 19.61 -15.95
N THR A 52 9.36 19.98 -16.93
CA THR A 52 8.35 19.07 -17.48
C THR A 52 9.01 17.86 -18.16
N PHE A 53 8.26 16.76 -18.26
CA PHE A 53 8.70 15.55 -18.96
C PHE A 53 7.59 14.97 -19.83
N ASP A 54 8.00 14.29 -20.90
CA ASP A 54 7.16 13.51 -21.78
C ASP A 54 7.56 12.02 -21.69
N LEU A 55 6.60 11.14 -21.97
CA LEU A 55 6.85 9.71 -22.10
C LEU A 55 6.83 9.28 -23.56
N ARG A 56 7.72 8.36 -23.91
CA ARG A 56 7.68 7.67 -25.20
C ARG A 56 7.73 6.16 -25.03
N ASP A 57 7.05 5.45 -25.92
CA ASP A 57 7.14 4.00 -26.01
C ASP A 57 8.42 3.54 -26.75
N SER A 58 8.62 2.23 -26.86
CA SER A 58 9.74 1.62 -27.61
C SER A 58 9.76 1.95 -29.11
N GLY A 59 8.63 2.38 -29.67
CA GLY A 59 8.52 2.88 -31.04
C GLY A 59 8.80 4.39 -31.16
N GLU A 60 9.28 5.03 -30.09
CA GLU A 60 9.51 6.47 -29.97
C GLU A 60 8.27 7.34 -30.16
N ARG A 61 7.08 6.75 -29.97
CA ARG A 61 5.81 7.47 -30.06
C ARG A 61 5.51 8.15 -28.75
N LEU A 62 5.00 9.36 -28.82
CA LEU A 62 4.53 10.10 -27.64
C LEU A 62 3.38 9.33 -26.98
N VAL A 63 3.51 9.11 -25.67
CA VAL A 63 2.47 8.54 -24.82
C VAL A 63 1.81 9.72 -24.13
N GLU A 64 0.64 10.11 -24.62
CA GLU A 64 -0.12 11.25 -24.09
C GLU A 64 -0.52 11.01 -22.62
N ARG A 65 -0.56 12.08 -21.81
CA ARG A 65 -1.08 12.00 -20.44
C ARG A 65 -2.62 11.96 -20.48
N ASP A 66 -3.16 10.78 -20.79
CA ASP A 66 -4.60 10.59 -21.02
C ASP A 66 -5.18 9.34 -20.35
N GLY A 67 -6.50 9.16 -20.48
CA GLY A 67 -7.21 8.01 -19.92
C GLY A 67 -7.11 6.74 -20.76
N GLN A 68 -6.24 6.67 -21.78
CA GLN A 68 -6.09 5.45 -22.57
C GLN A 68 -5.39 4.36 -21.74
N PRO A 69 -5.75 3.07 -21.94
CA PRO A 69 -5.11 1.97 -21.23
C PRO A 69 -3.60 1.94 -21.49
N LEU A 70 -2.83 1.86 -20.41
CA LEU A 70 -1.39 1.65 -20.49
C LEU A 70 -1.12 0.23 -21.01
N LYS A 71 -0.12 0.07 -21.88
CA LYS A 71 0.28 -1.23 -22.40
C LYS A 71 1.57 -1.71 -21.72
N PRO A 72 1.72 -3.02 -21.49
CA PRO A 72 3.02 -3.58 -21.13
C PRO A 72 4.12 -3.17 -22.13
N GLY A 73 5.32 -2.87 -21.62
CA GLY A 73 6.48 -2.53 -22.44
C GLY A 73 7.45 -1.52 -21.82
N ASP A 74 8.38 -1.06 -22.64
CA ASP A 74 9.39 -0.10 -22.24
C ASP A 74 8.94 1.34 -22.50
N TYR A 75 9.08 2.19 -21.48
CA TYR A 75 8.77 3.61 -21.51
C TYR A 75 10.00 4.44 -21.17
N TYR A 76 10.19 5.52 -21.93
CA TYR A 76 11.35 6.39 -21.84
C TYR A 76 10.91 7.79 -21.44
N ILE A 77 11.49 8.30 -20.36
CA ILE A 77 11.26 9.66 -19.89
C ILE A 77 12.18 10.60 -20.65
N PHE A 78 11.58 11.55 -21.36
CA PHE A 78 12.25 12.68 -22.00
C PHE A 78 12.02 13.94 -21.19
N THR A 79 13.08 14.60 -20.77
CA THR A 79 13.01 15.92 -20.11
C THR A 79 14.18 16.78 -20.58
N ALA A 80 14.00 18.10 -20.61
CA ALA A 80 15.05 19.03 -21.04
C ALA A 80 16.22 19.13 -20.03
N ARG A 81 15.98 18.72 -18.78
CA ARG A 81 16.95 18.81 -17.68
C ARG A 81 17.22 17.43 -17.09
N SER A 82 17.50 17.36 -15.79
CA SER A 82 17.79 16.13 -15.08
C SER A 82 16.55 15.55 -14.43
N ILE A 83 16.53 14.22 -14.39
CA ILE A 83 15.67 13.41 -13.55
C ILE A 83 16.52 12.78 -12.44
N THR A 84 15.99 12.68 -11.23
CA THR A 84 16.63 11.96 -10.13
C THR A 84 15.60 11.07 -9.44
N VAL A 85 15.96 9.81 -9.18
CA VAL A 85 15.10 8.92 -8.40
C VAL A 85 15.21 9.31 -6.92
N THR A 86 14.07 9.45 -6.25
CA THR A 86 14.01 9.81 -4.83
C THR A 86 14.67 8.76 -3.93
N ASP A 87 15.34 9.23 -2.88
CA ASP A 87 15.89 8.42 -1.79
C ASP A 87 14.89 8.21 -0.64
N GLU A 88 13.63 8.66 -0.80
CA GLU A 88 12.57 8.51 0.21
C GLU A 88 12.43 7.07 0.71
N VAL A 89 12.57 6.86 2.01
CA VAL A 89 12.42 5.52 2.58
C VAL A 89 10.95 5.11 2.56
N ALA A 90 10.65 4.00 1.90
CA ALA A 90 9.31 3.41 1.94
C ALA A 90 9.15 2.57 3.21
N LEU A 91 8.08 2.83 3.97
CA LEU A 91 7.75 2.12 5.20
C LEU A 91 7.21 0.74 4.85
N THR A 92 8.03 -0.28 5.08
CA THR A 92 7.59 -1.65 4.87
C THR A 92 6.57 -2.08 5.90
N ARG A 93 5.69 -3.00 5.51
CA ARG A 93 4.68 -3.54 6.40
C ARG A 93 4.63 -5.05 6.20
N THR A 94 4.65 -5.76 7.33
CA THR A 94 4.44 -7.20 7.35
C THR A 94 2.94 -7.43 7.60
N PRO A 95 2.31 -8.43 6.97
CA PRO A 95 0.98 -8.85 7.37
C PRO A 95 0.99 -9.24 8.86
N SER A 96 0.25 -8.50 9.68
CA SER A 96 0.01 -8.87 11.07
C SER A 96 -1.38 -8.45 11.49
N LEU A 97 -1.97 -9.24 12.37
CA LEU A 97 -3.19 -8.85 13.06
C LEU A 97 -2.83 -7.77 14.09
N PRO A 98 -3.48 -6.59 14.07
CA PRO A 98 -3.30 -5.62 15.14
C PRO A 98 -3.85 -6.22 16.45
N SER A 99 -3.00 -6.32 17.46
CA SER A 99 -3.31 -6.84 18.80
C SER A 99 -3.35 -5.71 19.84
N GLY A 100 -4.03 -5.94 20.97
CA GLY A 100 -4.09 -5.02 22.11
C GLY A 100 -5.44 -4.33 22.31
N THR A 101 -5.76 -4.02 23.58
CA THR A 101 -7.03 -3.41 24.02
C THR A 101 -7.37 -2.07 23.34
N ARG A 102 -6.38 -1.25 22.97
CA ARG A 102 -6.59 0.04 22.26
C ARG A 102 -7.15 -0.12 20.85
N VAL A 103 -7.04 -1.31 20.26
CA VAL A 103 -7.46 -1.61 18.89
C VAL A 103 -8.94 -2.00 18.82
N THR A 104 -9.54 -2.43 19.94
CA THR A 104 -10.95 -2.90 19.97
C THR A 104 -11.92 -1.80 19.55
N PRO A 105 -11.90 -0.56 20.11
CA PRO A 105 -12.83 0.49 19.71
C PRO A 105 -12.69 0.88 18.23
N PHE A 106 -11.45 0.90 17.72
CA PHE A 106 -11.17 1.12 16.30
C PHE A 106 -11.80 0.02 15.44
N SER A 107 -11.58 -1.24 15.82
CA SER A 107 -12.05 -2.40 15.07
C SER A 107 -13.56 -2.41 14.99
N ASP A 108 -14.23 -2.17 16.11
CA ASP A 108 -15.69 -2.11 16.19
C ASP A 108 -16.24 -0.96 15.33
N ALA A 109 -15.62 0.23 15.40
CA ALA A 109 -16.04 1.37 14.59
C ALA A 109 -15.92 1.09 13.09
N VAL A 110 -14.82 0.50 12.63
CA VAL A 110 -14.59 0.13 11.22
C VAL A 110 -15.58 -0.94 10.78
N ARG A 111 -15.74 -2.01 11.57
CA ARG A 111 -16.66 -3.11 11.32
C ARG A 111 -18.10 -2.63 11.16
N GLN A 112 -18.57 -1.80 12.09
CA GLN A 112 -19.92 -1.25 12.07
C GLN A 112 -20.16 -0.28 10.91
N ARG A 113 -19.13 0.50 10.53
CA ARG A 113 -19.20 1.42 9.38
C ARG A 113 -19.32 0.67 8.05
N ASP A 114 -18.48 -0.34 7.84
CA ASP A 114 -18.27 -0.92 6.51
C ASP A 114 -19.21 -2.09 6.22
N ARG A 115 -19.31 -3.04 7.15
CA ARG A 115 -20.15 -4.26 7.05
C ARG A 115 -19.94 -5.10 5.76
N ARG A 116 -18.86 -4.84 5.03
CA ARG A 116 -18.41 -5.55 3.83
C ARG A 116 -16.94 -5.25 3.61
N CYS A 117 -16.25 -6.09 2.84
CA CYS A 117 -14.92 -5.74 2.37
C CYS A 117 -15.02 -4.55 1.42
N VAL A 118 -14.29 -3.47 1.74
CA VAL A 118 -14.32 -2.22 0.99
C VAL A 118 -13.82 -2.39 -0.45
N ILE A 119 -12.86 -3.30 -0.67
CA ILE A 119 -12.20 -3.51 -1.96
C ILE A 119 -12.97 -4.50 -2.84
N THR A 120 -13.34 -5.68 -2.31
CA THR A 120 -14.04 -6.70 -3.10
C THR A 120 -15.54 -6.44 -3.20
N GLY A 121 -16.12 -5.75 -2.20
CA GLY A 121 -17.55 -5.59 -2.01
C GLY A 121 -18.23 -6.76 -1.31
N ARG A 122 -17.47 -7.81 -0.89
CA ARG A 122 -18.03 -9.01 -0.26
C ARG A 122 -18.73 -8.65 1.07
N PRO A 123 -20.04 -8.90 1.23
CA PRO A 123 -20.76 -8.52 2.44
C PRO A 123 -20.40 -9.40 3.64
N ALA A 124 -20.26 -8.79 4.82
CA ALA A 124 -20.11 -9.50 6.09
C ALA A 124 -21.48 -10.03 6.56
N ARG A 125 -21.90 -11.17 6.01
CA ARG A 125 -23.27 -11.71 6.19
C ARG A 125 -23.61 -12.01 7.65
N LEU A 126 -22.62 -12.37 8.46
CA LEU A 126 -22.79 -12.70 9.88
C LEU A 126 -22.56 -11.50 10.82
N ALA A 127 -22.34 -10.29 10.29
CA ALA A 127 -22.13 -9.08 11.09
C ALA A 127 -23.30 -8.76 12.04
N HIS A 128 -24.52 -9.22 11.73
CA HIS A 128 -25.69 -9.06 12.60
C HIS A 128 -25.64 -9.90 13.89
N LEU A 129 -24.75 -10.90 13.93
CA LEU A 129 -24.45 -11.72 15.10
C LEU A 129 -23.11 -11.34 15.74
N ASP A 130 -22.55 -10.19 15.35
CA ASP A 130 -21.20 -9.75 15.73
C ASP A 130 -20.10 -10.76 15.37
N CYS A 131 -20.35 -11.55 14.31
CA CYS A 131 -19.41 -12.52 13.77
C CYS A 131 -18.76 -11.94 12.51
N TRP A 132 -17.45 -11.76 12.59
CA TRP A 132 -16.61 -11.09 11.59
C TRP A 132 -15.63 -12.04 10.91
N ASP A 133 -15.88 -13.36 11.00
CA ASP A 133 -15.03 -14.40 10.41
C ASP A 133 -14.62 -14.04 8.98
N THR A 134 -13.33 -14.16 8.67
CA THR A 134 -12.70 -13.82 7.37
C THR A 134 -12.67 -12.33 7.02
N PHE A 135 -12.97 -11.43 7.95
CA PHE A 135 -12.87 -9.97 7.78
C PHE A 135 -11.98 -9.34 8.85
N GLU A 136 -11.11 -8.44 8.40
CA GLU A 136 -10.14 -7.75 9.26
C GLU A 136 -10.33 -6.24 9.21
N ALA A 137 -10.47 -5.63 10.39
CA ALA A 137 -10.45 -4.17 10.53
C ALA A 137 -8.99 -3.71 10.41
N THR A 138 -8.68 -3.07 9.29
CA THR A 138 -7.31 -2.84 8.84
C THR A 138 -6.99 -1.36 8.91
N HIS A 139 -5.93 -0.98 9.63
CA HIS A 139 -5.39 0.37 9.53
C HIS A 139 -4.77 0.57 8.14
N ILE A 140 -5.02 1.73 7.52
CA ILE A 140 -4.40 2.12 6.25
C ILE A 140 -2.98 2.61 6.51
N PHE A 141 -2.83 3.59 7.40
CA PHE A 141 -1.54 3.95 7.97
C PHE A 141 -1.24 2.98 9.13
N PRO A 142 -0.14 2.22 9.11
CA PRO A 142 0.04 1.10 10.02
C PRO A 142 0.28 1.57 11.46
N LEU A 143 -0.37 0.92 12.42
CA LEU A 143 -0.25 1.25 13.85
C LEU A 143 1.19 1.18 14.36
N ALA A 144 2.02 0.27 13.82
CA ALA A 144 3.43 0.13 14.18
C ALA A 144 4.26 1.40 13.92
N TYR A 145 3.76 2.32 13.09
CA TYR A 145 4.41 3.60 12.78
C TYR A 145 3.73 4.78 13.49
N GLU A 146 3.13 4.57 14.66
CA GLU A 146 2.48 5.63 15.45
C GLU A 146 3.43 6.77 15.82
N GLU A 147 4.69 6.48 16.15
CA GLU A 147 5.70 7.51 16.41
C GLU A 147 5.95 8.37 15.17
N TYR A 148 6.23 7.73 14.02
CA TYR A 148 6.40 8.41 12.74
C TYR A 148 5.15 9.22 12.33
N TRP A 149 3.95 8.68 12.60
CA TRP A 149 2.68 9.38 12.41
C TRP A 149 2.58 10.68 13.22
N ASN A 150 3.05 10.66 14.46
CA ASN A 150 3.04 11.83 15.34
C ASN A 150 4.13 12.84 14.95
N ASP A 151 5.36 12.38 14.72
CA ASP A 151 6.53 13.21 14.42
C ASP A 151 6.38 14.01 13.13
N PHE A 152 5.83 13.38 12.09
CA PHE A 152 5.55 14.05 10.81
C PHE A 152 4.19 14.76 10.80
N GLY A 153 3.45 14.68 11.90
CA GLY A 153 2.22 15.41 12.13
C GLY A 153 1.05 14.96 11.27
N TYR A 154 1.01 13.68 10.87
CA TYR A 154 -0.09 13.11 10.08
C TYR A 154 -1.40 13.02 10.85
N HIS A 155 -1.35 13.04 12.19
CA HIS A 155 -2.51 13.18 13.07
C HIS A 155 -3.45 14.34 12.68
N ARG A 156 -2.91 15.40 12.08
CA ARG A 156 -3.70 16.57 11.64
C ARG A 156 -4.66 16.28 10.49
N TRP A 157 -4.51 15.16 9.79
CA TRP A 157 -5.41 14.74 8.71
C TRP A 157 -6.73 14.21 9.23
N ILE A 158 -6.75 13.71 10.47
CA ILE A 158 -7.94 13.15 11.09
C ILE A 158 -8.86 14.28 11.52
N THR A 159 -10.15 14.12 11.22
CA THR A 159 -11.22 15.05 11.59
C THR A 159 -12.20 14.44 12.59
N VAL A 160 -12.23 13.11 12.69
CA VAL A 160 -13.01 12.35 13.67
C VAL A 160 -12.03 11.62 14.61
N PRO A 161 -11.81 12.11 15.84
CA PRO A 161 -10.90 11.45 16.78
C PRO A 161 -11.46 10.07 17.22
N PRO A 162 -10.61 9.19 17.77
CA PRO A 162 -11.07 7.95 18.41
C PRO A 162 -12.01 8.24 19.58
N ALA A 163 -12.78 7.24 20.00
CA ALA A 163 -13.73 7.38 21.11
C ALA A 163 -13.05 7.73 22.44
N ASN A 164 -11.82 7.26 22.64
CA ASN A 164 -10.97 7.62 23.76
C ASN A 164 -9.69 8.28 23.22
N GLU A 165 -9.40 9.50 23.67
CA GLU A 165 -8.25 10.28 23.21
C GLU A 165 -6.91 9.59 23.54
N SER A 166 -6.86 8.79 24.61
CA SER A 166 -5.64 8.04 24.97
C SER A 166 -5.29 6.93 23.98
N ASP A 167 -6.22 6.56 23.08
CA ASP A 167 -5.98 5.53 22.08
C ASP A 167 -5.13 6.06 20.91
N GLY A 168 -4.91 7.37 20.84
CA GLY A 168 -4.13 8.00 19.78
C GLY A 168 -4.91 8.19 18.49
N THR A 169 -4.68 9.30 17.80
CA THR A 169 -5.41 9.65 16.56
C THR A 169 -5.23 8.64 15.43
N ILE A 170 -4.16 7.84 15.47
CA ILE A 170 -3.92 6.74 14.53
C ILE A 170 -5.01 5.66 14.60
N ASN A 171 -5.68 5.51 15.74
CA ASN A 171 -6.83 4.63 15.96
C ASN A 171 -8.17 5.28 15.60
N SER A 172 -8.16 6.40 14.87
CA SER A 172 -9.37 6.93 14.26
C SER A 172 -9.95 5.95 13.23
N VAL A 173 -11.28 5.85 13.19
CA VAL A 173 -12.01 5.12 12.12
C VAL A 173 -11.66 5.63 10.72
N GLN A 174 -11.25 6.91 10.60
CA GLN A 174 -10.80 7.52 9.33
C GLN A 174 -9.39 7.06 8.89
N ASN A 175 -8.71 6.24 9.69
CA ASN A 175 -7.50 5.52 9.30
C ASN A 175 -7.78 4.02 9.06
N GLY A 176 -9.05 3.58 9.06
CA GLY A 176 -9.38 2.16 8.99
C GLY A 176 -10.31 1.78 7.84
N ILE A 177 -10.17 0.55 7.34
CA ILE A 177 -11.08 -0.10 6.38
C ILE A 177 -11.28 -1.58 6.73
N LEU A 178 -12.47 -2.11 6.48
CA LEU A 178 -12.76 -3.53 6.61
C LEU A 178 -12.37 -4.25 5.32
N LEU A 179 -11.53 -5.28 5.43
CA LEU A 179 -11.05 -6.07 4.30
C LEU A 179 -11.31 -7.55 4.52
N ASP A 180 -11.37 -8.32 3.43
CA ASP A 180 -11.26 -9.78 3.50
C ASP A 180 -9.83 -10.15 3.94
N SER A 181 -9.63 -11.23 4.70
CA SER A 181 -8.29 -11.59 5.21
C SER A 181 -7.22 -11.71 4.11
N ASP A 182 -7.55 -12.31 2.96
CA ASP A 182 -6.61 -12.39 1.82
C ASP A 182 -6.29 -11.00 1.23
N ILE A 183 -7.29 -10.13 1.18
CA ILE A 183 -7.16 -8.77 0.65
C ILE A 183 -6.37 -7.89 1.61
N GLN A 184 -6.53 -8.07 2.92
CA GLN A 184 -5.69 -7.43 3.92
C GLN A 184 -4.22 -7.78 3.68
N CYS A 185 -3.87 -9.05 3.49
CA CYS A 185 -2.49 -9.44 3.21
C CYS A 185 -1.91 -8.73 1.98
N LEU A 186 -2.69 -8.60 0.91
CA LEU A 186 -2.29 -7.88 -0.31
C LEU A 186 -2.19 -6.37 -0.10
N PHE A 187 -3.09 -5.78 0.69
CA PHE A 187 -3.09 -4.36 1.02
C PHE A 187 -1.91 -3.98 1.92
N ASP A 188 -1.63 -4.82 2.93
CA ASP A 188 -0.56 -4.62 3.90
C ASP A 188 0.81 -4.79 3.25
N SER A 189 0.96 -5.73 2.31
CA SER A 189 2.18 -5.91 1.51
C SER A 189 2.33 -4.88 0.38
N TYR A 190 1.43 -3.91 0.30
CA TYR A 190 1.32 -2.90 -0.76
C TYR A 190 1.22 -3.48 -2.18
N THR A 191 0.75 -4.72 -2.32
CA THR A 191 0.55 -5.39 -3.61
C THR A 191 -0.65 -4.80 -4.37
N LEU A 192 -1.53 -4.12 -3.65
CA LEU A 192 -2.60 -3.28 -4.19
C LEU A 192 -2.73 -2.00 -3.36
N ALA A 193 -3.34 -0.97 -3.94
CA ALA A 193 -3.67 0.27 -3.25
C ALA A 193 -4.91 0.93 -3.86
N ILE A 194 -5.46 1.94 -3.17
CA ILE A 194 -6.56 2.76 -3.66
C ILE A 194 -5.99 4.13 -4.03
N ASN A 195 -6.18 4.57 -5.27
CA ASN A 195 -5.78 5.89 -5.74
C ASN A 195 -6.94 6.89 -5.58
N PRO A 196 -6.94 7.76 -4.55
CA PRO A 196 -8.02 8.73 -4.36
C PRO A 196 -8.04 9.81 -5.46
N ASP A 197 -6.93 10.03 -6.17
CA ASP A 197 -6.82 11.06 -7.21
C ASP A 197 -7.31 10.58 -8.59
N ASP A 198 -7.68 9.30 -8.71
CA ASP A 198 -8.29 8.71 -9.90
C ASP A 198 -9.60 8.03 -9.51
N ASN A 199 -10.52 8.82 -8.97
CA ASN A 199 -11.87 8.40 -8.57
C ASN A 199 -11.88 7.17 -7.63
N TYR A 200 -10.90 7.07 -6.72
CA TYR A 200 -10.76 5.93 -5.79
C TYR A 200 -10.58 4.58 -6.51
N LYS A 201 -9.86 4.58 -7.64
CA LYS A 201 -9.52 3.37 -8.38
C LYS A 201 -8.62 2.44 -7.57
N ILE A 202 -8.94 1.14 -7.61
CA ILE A 202 -8.10 0.07 -7.07
C ILE A 202 -7.01 -0.25 -8.10
N VAL A 203 -5.76 -0.05 -7.69
CA VAL A 203 -4.57 -0.31 -8.50
C VAL A 203 -3.85 -1.52 -7.93
N CYS A 204 -3.58 -2.51 -8.78
CA CYS A 204 -2.83 -3.71 -8.42
C CYS A 204 -1.44 -3.67 -9.04
N PHE A 205 -0.44 -4.18 -8.32
CA PHE A 205 0.98 -4.16 -8.73
C PHE A 205 1.58 -5.56 -8.93
N ALA A 206 0.79 -6.62 -8.75
CA ALA A 206 1.25 -7.98 -9.00
C ALA A 206 0.13 -8.94 -9.50
N PRO A 207 0.51 -10.01 -10.24
CA PRO A 207 -0.43 -10.97 -10.83
C PRO A 207 -1.26 -11.79 -9.83
N ASN A 208 -0.79 -11.98 -8.59
CA ASN A 208 -1.54 -12.72 -7.56
C ASN A 208 -2.83 -12.00 -7.10
N THR A 209 -3.11 -10.81 -7.63
CA THR A 209 -4.37 -10.10 -7.44
C THR A 209 -5.46 -10.50 -8.44
N LEU A 210 -5.11 -11.25 -9.49
CA LEU A 210 -6.02 -11.60 -10.60
C LEU A 210 -7.26 -12.39 -10.15
N ASP A 211 -7.08 -13.30 -9.18
CA ASP A 211 -8.16 -14.17 -8.69
C ASP A 211 -9.32 -13.41 -8.01
N PHE A 212 -9.07 -12.16 -7.60
CA PHE A 212 -10.06 -11.34 -6.90
C PHE A 212 -10.89 -10.46 -7.85
N ASN A 213 -10.46 -10.27 -9.11
CA ASN A 213 -11.13 -9.42 -10.09
C ASN A 213 -11.45 -8.01 -9.54
N ILE A 214 -10.42 -7.36 -8.96
CA ILE A 214 -10.51 -6.05 -8.30
C ILE A 214 -9.81 -4.92 -9.04
N ALA A 215 -8.87 -5.23 -9.93
CA ALA A 215 -8.07 -4.22 -10.64
C ALA A 215 -8.98 -3.29 -11.48
N GLY A 216 -8.73 -1.99 -11.42
CA GLY A 216 -9.46 -0.98 -12.20
C GLY A 216 -10.87 -0.68 -11.72
N ARG A 217 -11.39 -1.41 -10.72
CA ARG A 217 -12.65 -1.07 -10.05
C ARG A 217 -12.47 0.17 -9.17
N HIS A 218 -13.58 0.82 -8.85
CA HIS A 218 -13.60 2.00 -7.99
C HIS A 218 -14.38 1.68 -6.71
N LEU A 219 -14.08 2.40 -5.63
CA LEU A 219 -14.82 2.24 -4.38
C LEU A 219 -16.31 2.61 -4.54
N ASP A 220 -17.16 1.96 -3.75
CA ASP A 220 -18.61 2.18 -3.77
C ASP A 220 -18.97 3.59 -3.28
N GLN A 221 -19.89 4.26 -3.97
CA GLN A 221 -20.30 5.63 -3.62
C GLN A 221 -20.88 5.72 -2.20
N THR A 222 -21.61 4.69 -1.72
CA THR A 222 -22.17 4.68 -0.36
C THR A 222 -21.08 4.72 0.70
N PHE A 223 -19.94 4.08 0.43
CA PHE A 223 -18.76 4.15 1.30
C PHE A 223 -18.12 5.54 1.24
N LEU A 224 -18.05 6.15 0.05
CA LEU A 224 -17.48 7.49 -0.16
C LEU A 224 -18.34 8.63 0.42
N ASP A 225 -19.65 8.44 0.50
CA ASP A 225 -20.59 9.40 1.09
C ASP A 225 -20.58 9.38 2.62
N ASN A 226 -19.97 8.37 3.24
CA ASN A 226 -19.88 8.26 4.69
C ASN A 226 -18.85 9.28 5.22
N PRO A 227 -19.21 10.22 6.11
CA PRO A 227 -18.28 11.22 6.63
C PRO A 227 -17.16 10.61 7.50
N HIS A 228 -17.35 9.39 7.99
CA HIS A 228 -16.36 8.64 8.77
C HIS A 228 -15.48 7.72 7.90
N ARG A 229 -15.59 7.79 6.57
CA ARG A 229 -14.71 7.07 5.66
C ARG A 229 -13.24 7.48 5.86
N PRO A 230 -12.28 6.72 5.32
CA PRO A 230 -10.90 7.15 5.29
C PRO A 230 -10.71 8.50 4.64
N VAL A 231 -9.88 9.33 5.25
CA VAL A 231 -9.49 10.61 4.65
C VAL A 231 -8.57 10.38 3.46
N ASP A 232 -8.71 11.20 2.42
CA ASP A 232 -7.98 11.01 1.17
C ASP A 232 -6.46 11.09 1.37
N GLN A 233 -6.00 11.85 2.36
CA GLN A 233 -4.58 11.99 2.70
C GLN A 233 -3.97 10.65 3.12
N VAL A 234 -4.69 9.86 3.91
CA VAL A 234 -4.24 8.55 4.37
C VAL A 234 -4.23 7.54 3.23
N LEU A 235 -5.25 7.54 2.37
CA LEU A 235 -5.28 6.70 1.16
C LEU A 235 -4.15 7.08 0.19
N ARG A 236 -3.93 8.38 -0.04
CA ARG A 236 -2.86 8.89 -0.91
C ARG A 236 -1.47 8.55 -0.36
N TRP A 237 -1.30 8.59 0.97
CA TRP A 237 -0.08 8.14 1.62
C TRP A 237 0.17 6.65 1.34
N HIS A 238 -0.83 5.79 1.53
CA HIS A 238 -0.70 4.34 1.27
C HIS A 238 -0.41 4.06 -0.21
N PHE A 239 -1.10 4.75 -1.12
CA PHE A 239 -0.82 4.67 -2.56
C PHE A 239 0.61 5.08 -2.90
N ARG A 240 1.14 6.15 -2.27
CA ARG A 240 2.53 6.57 -2.42
C ARG A 240 3.50 5.47 -1.99
N GLN A 241 3.26 4.83 -0.84
CA GLN A 241 4.08 3.71 -0.38
C GLN A 241 4.05 2.54 -1.36
N ALA A 242 2.87 2.20 -1.90
CA ALA A 242 2.74 1.14 -2.89
C ALA A 242 3.50 1.43 -4.19
N VAL A 243 3.49 2.67 -4.65
CA VAL A 243 4.29 3.10 -5.80
C VAL A 243 5.79 3.00 -5.48
N LEU A 244 6.25 3.51 -4.34
CA LEU A 244 7.67 3.41 -3.97
C LEU A 244 8.15 1.97 -3.85
N ILE A 245 7.34 1.09 -3.23
CA ILE A 245 7.66 -0.32 -3.00
C ILE A 245 7.68 -1.12 -4.29
N ASN A 246 6.69 -0.92 -5.16
CA ASN A 246 6.56 -1.76 -6.35
C ASN A 246 7.31 -1.19 -7.55
N MET A 247 7.41 0.13 -7.68
CA MET A 247 7.91 0.76 -8.90
C MET A 247 9.38 1.14 -8.86
N ARG A 248 9.87 1.72 -7.77
CA ARG A 248 11.21 2.33 -7.73
C ARG A 248 12.32 1.28 -7.86
N GLY A 249 13.29 1.50 -8.74
CA GLY A 249 14.44 0.60 -8.91
C GLY A 249 13.97 -0.83 -9.26
N ALA A 250 14.48 -1.85 -8.59
CA ALA A 250 13.99 -3.24 -8.70
C ALA A 250 12.73 -3.52 -7.86
N GLY A 251 12.27 -2.53 -7.08
CA GLY A 251 11.26 -2.69 -6.06
C GLY A 251 11.86 -3.16 -4.74
N GLU A 252 11.10 -3.01 -3.66
CA GLU A 252 11.53 -3.42 -2.32
C GLU A 252 11.42 -4.93 -2.15
N ALA A 253 12.22 -5.50 -1.24
CA ALA A 253 12.20 -6.93 -0.97
C ALA A 253 10.81 -7.43 -0.55
N CYS A 254 10.45 -8.61 -1.04
CA CYS A 254 9.30 -9.38 -0.59
C CYS A 254 9.65 -10.09 0.71
N PHE A 255 8.68 -10.17 1.61
CA PHE A 255 8.85 -10.85 2.88
C PHE A 255 7.89 -12.03 2.93
N GLU A 256 8.47 -13.23 3.02
CA GLU A 256 7.72 -14.43 3.41
C GLU A 256 7.61 -14.42 4.95
N THR A 257 6.40 -14.63 5.45
CA THR A 257 6.10 -14.71 6.90
C THR A 257 6.08 -16.15 7.41
N ASP A 258 6.27 -17.13 6.54
CA ASP A 258 6.27 -18.55 6.88
C ASP A 258 7.65 -18.98 7.39
N PHE A 259 7.88 -18.78 8.68
CA PHE A 259 9.07 -19.30 9.36
C PHE A 259 8.91 -20.81 9.62
N PRO A 260 9.86 -21.67 9.16
CA PRO A 260 9.74 -23.10 9.37
C PRO A 260 9.71 -23.45 10.86
N PRO A 261 8.93 -24.46 11.30
CA PRO A 261 8.87 -24.84 12.71
C PRO A 261 10.26 -25.18 13.27
N GLY A 262 10.69 -24.44 14.30
CA GLY A 262 12.00 -24.60 14.93
C GLY A 262 13.12 -23.72 14.38
N SER A 263 12.82 -22.79 13.46
CA SER A 263 13.79 -21.78 13.05
C SER A 263 14.03 -20.71 14.13
N ASP A 264 15.25 -20.18 14.17
CA ASP A 264 15.56 -19.00 14.98
C ASP A 264 14.97 -17.77 14.28
N MET A 265 13.69 -17.51 14.56
CA MET A 265 12.94 -16.43 13.93
C MET A 265 13.60 -15.06 14.13
N ILE A 266 14.26 -14.82 15.27
CA ILE A 266 15.01 -13.59 15.50
C ILE A 266 16.29 -13.60 14.65
N GLY A 267 17.01 -14.71 14.58
CA GLY A 267 18.16 -14.87 13.69
C GLY A 267 17.80 -14.68 12.19
N GLU A 268 16.63 -15.14 11.76
CA GLU A 268 16.13 -15.00 10.39
C GLU A 268 15.66 -13.56 10.09
N ILE A 269 15.01 -12.89 11.04
CA ILE A 269 14.68 -11.46 10.95
C ILE A 269 15.97 -10.62 10.88
N MET A 270 16.94 -10.91 11.74
CA MET A 270 18.21 -10.17 11.86
C MET A 270 19.14 -10.39 10.67
N SER A 271 19.01 -11.53 9.96
CA SER A 271 19.79 -11.83 8.74
C SER A 271 19.10 -11.38 7.45
N GLY A 272 17.82 -10.98 7.51
CA GLY A 272 17.04 -10.52 6.36
C GLY A 272 17.22 -9.03 6.03
N ALA A 273 16.85 -8.64 4.81
CA ALA A 273 16.78 -7.22 4.44
C ALA A 273 15.80 -6.48 5.37
N LYS A 274 16.13 -5.24 5.73
CA LYS A 274 15.36 -4.37 6.65
C LYS A 274 15.13 -4.98 8.05
N ALA A 275 16.14 -5.69 8.58
CA ALA A 275 16.12 -6.34 9.89
C ALA A 275 15.65 -5.44 11.06
N ALA A 276 16.07 -4.18 11.09
CA ALA A 276 15.67 -3.25 12.15
C ALA A 276 14.17 -2.93 12.12
N GLU A 277 13.63 -2.57 10.95
CA GLU A 277 12.20 -2.30 10.74
C GLU A 277 11.35 -3.54 11.05
N LYS A 278 11.84 -4.73 10.63
CA LYS A 278 11.18 -6.01 10.94
C LYS A 278 11.20 -6.33 12.44
N MET A 279 12.33 -6.11 13.10
CA MET A 279 12.48 -6.36 14.53
C MET A 279 11.58 -5.42 15.32
N GLU A 280 11.52 -4.14 14.95
CA GLU A 280 10.63 -3.16 15.56
C GLU A 280 9.16 -3.56 15.41
N PHE A 281 8.76 -3.97 14.21
CA PHE A 281 7.41 -4.44 13.94
C PHE A 281 7.04 -5.72 14.71
N GLU A 282 7.96 -6.70 14.75
CA GLU A 282 7.78 -7.96 15.48
C GLU A 282 7.72 -7.73 17.00
N LEU A 283 8.58 -6.84 17.53
CA LEU A 283 8.56 -6.43 18.93
C LEU A 283 7.23 -5.74 19.27
N PHE A 284 6.76 -4.82 18.42
CA PHE A 284 5.50 -4.12 18.62
C PHE A 284 4.30 -5.10 18.67
N THR A 285 4.29 -6.07 17.77
CA THR A 285 3.24 -7.13 17.72
C THR A 285 3.25 -7.99 18.99
N ARG A 286 4.44 -8.38 19.46
CA ARG A 286 4.61 -9.23 20.65
C ARG A 286 4.32 -8.50 21.96
N PHE A 287 4.76 -7.25 22.10
CA PHE A 287 4.52 -6.46 23.30
C PHE A 287 3.02 -6.21 23.50
N ASN A 288 2.29 -5.84 22.45
CA ASN A 288 0.85 -5.67 22.52
C ASN A 288 0.11 -6.97 22.86
N ALA A 289 0.57 -8.13 22.35
CA ALA A 289 0.00 -9.43 22.70
C ALA A 289 0.29 -9.87 24.15
N MET A 290 1.31 -9.31 24.80
CA MET A 290 1.68 -9.63 26.18
C MET A 290 0.92 -8.77 27.22
N GLU A 291 0.56 -7.53 26.88
CA GLU A 291 -0.28 -6.69 27.74
C GLU A 291 -1.71 -7.25 27.91
N ASP A 292 -2.21 -8.02 26.95
CA ASP A 292 -3.52 -8.69 27.02
C ASP A 292 -3.58 -9.89 28.02
N ARG A 293 -2.45 -10.27 28.64
CA ARG A 293 -2.36 -11.41 29.59
C ARG A 293 -2.09 -11.01 31.04
N ALA A 294 -2.02 -9.71 31.34
CA ALA A 294 -1.79 -9.16 32.69
C ALA A 294 -3.09 -8.62 33.30
#